data_AF-E7S922-F1
#
_entry.id   AF-E7S922-F1
#
_cell.length_a   1.000
_cell.length_b   1.000
_cell.length_c   1.000
_cell.angle_alpha   90.00
_cell.angle_beta   90.00
_cell.angle_gamma   90.00
#
_symmetry.space_group_name_H-M   'P 1'
#
loop_
_entity.id
_entity.type
_entity.pdbx_description
1 polymer ?
#
loop_
_entity_poly.entity_id
_entity_poly.type
_entity_poly.pdbx_seq_one_letter_code
_entity_poly.pdbx_strand_id
1 'polypeptide(L)'
;PSNLTDAEKAKVADEVKKANPTASKVEVGNDGTATITYPDGTTAILTPKQTITKVSETGNKGNSNSNSDNNSDKTSNTFVKVPAEKTLVKDPSNLTDAERSEIVSKIKQVNPGATVKVDRYGNATVELNGKTVVISSEQLIVSAKETNGQASHQGRVATDSSKKSESGKLPSTGEEQSVASIGLAILSALTGGLLLSKKRKEEE
;
A
#
# COMPACT_ATOMS: atom_id res chain seq x y z
N PRO A 1 16.20 24.58 -15.21
CA PRO A 1 15.24 23.52 -14.84
C PRO A 1 15.93 22.17 -15.00
N SER A 2 15.97 21.38 -13.92
CA SER A 2 16.62 20.07 -13.84
C SER A 2 15.66 19.00 -14.40
N ASN A 3 15.49 18.98 -15.72
CA ASN A 3 14.57 18.05 -16.37
C ASN A 3 15.35 16.94 -17.08
N LEU A 4 14.98 15.69 -16.82
CA LEU A 4 15.47 14.54 -17.58
C LEU A 4 15.06 14.64 -19.05
N THR A 5 16.00 14.33 -19.93
CA THR A 5 15.74 14.11 -21.36
C THR A 5 14.97 12.80 -21.57
N ASP A 6 14.34 12.65 -22.74
CA ASP A 6 13.60 11.43 -23.07
C ASP A 6 14.52 10.18 -23.09
N ALA A 7 15.77 10.35 -23.51
CA ALA A 7 16.78 9.29 -23.47
C ALA A 7 17.12 8.87 -22.03
N GLU A 8 17.24 9.82 -21.10
CA GLU A 8 17.50 9.53 -19.69
C GLU A 8 16.29 8.87 -19.02
N LYS A 9 15.07 9.35 -19.30
CA LYS A 9 13.84 8.73 -18.81
C LYS A 9 13.71 7.28 -19.28
N ALA A 10 14.06 6.99 -20.53
CA ALA A 10 14.03 5.62 -21.06
C ALA A 10 15.00 4.70 -20.32
N LYS A 11 16.24 5.14 -20.08
CA LYS A 11 17.23 4.37 -19.31
C LYS A 11 16.76 4.06 -17.89
N VAL A 12 16.21 5.07 -17.20
CA VAL A 12 15.63 4.89 -15.87
C VAL A 12 14.48 3.89 -15.91
N ALA A 13 13.56 4.03 -16.86
CA ALA A 13 12.41 3.13 -16.99
C ALA A 13 12.83 1.67 -17.22
N ASP A 14 13.84 1.44 -18.06
CA ASP A 14 14.33 0.09 -18.37
C ASP A 14 14.99 -0.58 -17.16
N GLU A 15 15.79 0.17 -16.39
CA GLU A 15 16.39 -0.36 -15.16
C GLU A 15 15.34 -0.65 -14.08
N VAL A 16 14.34 0.23 -13.93
CA VAL A 16 13.21 0.02 -12.99
C VAL A 16 12.40 -1.21 -13.38
N LYS A 17 12.08 -1.40 -14.68
CA LYS A 17 11.40 -2.60 -15.19
C LYS A 17 12.20 -3.86 -14.94
N LYS A 18 13.53 -3.81 -15.14
CA LYS A 18 14.41 -4.95 -14.88
C LYS A 18 14.43 -5.34 -13.39
N ALA A 19 14.36 -4.37 -12.49
CA ALA A 19 14.29 -4.62 -11.06
C ALA A 19 12.89 -5.10 -10.60
N ASN A 20 11.83 -4.69 -11.30
CA ASN A 20 10.44 -4.99 -11.00
C ASN A 20 9.74 -5.63 -12.22
N PRO A 21 10.07 -6.89 -12.57
CA PRO A 21 9.57 -7.53 -13.80
C PRO A 21 8.05 -7.77 -13.79
N THR A 22 7.41 -7.70 -12.62
CA THR A 22 5.96 -7.80 -12.46
C THR A 22 5.22 -6.51 -12.78
N ALA A 23 5.92 -5.40 -13.01
CA ALA A 23 5.31 -4.13 -13.37
C ALA A 23 4.65 -4.20 -14.76
N SER A 24 3.42 -3.70 -14.88
CA SER A 24 2.72 -3.54 -16.17
C SER A 24 3.14 -2.25 -16.87
N LYS A 25 3.47 -1.20 -16.11
CA LYS A 25 3.87 0.11 -16.62
C LYS A 25 4.90 0.74 -15.71
N VAL A 26 5.83 1.49 -16.31
CA VAL A 26 6.77 2.37 -15.59
C VAL A 26 6.77 3.71 -16.28
N GLU A 27 6.45 4.77 -15.54
CA GLU A 27 6.45 6.15 -16.01
C GLU A 27 7.49 6.94 -15.23
N VAL A 28 8.34 7.70 -15.93
CA VAL A 28 9.37 8.54 -15.32
C VAL A 28 9.02 10.00 -15.60
N GLY A 29 8.84 10.79 -14.54
CA GLY A 29 8.62 12.23 -14.60
C GLY A 29 9.88 13.00 -15.01
N ASN A 30 9.70 14.26 -15.38
CA ASN A 30 10.81 15.13 -15.77
C ASN A 30 11.78 15.39 -14.61
N ASP A 31 11.29 15.32 -13.37
CA ASP A 31 12.08 15.43 -12.14
C ASP A 31 12.82 14.13 -11.78
N GLY A 32 12.61 13.06 -12.54
CA GLY A 32 13.13 11.73 -12.25
C GLY A 32 12.27 10.89 -11.33
N THR A 33 11.14 11.37 -10.83
CA THR A 33 10.21 10.53 -10.07
C THR A 33 9.71 9.40 -10.98
N ALA A 34 9.82 8.14 -10.54
CA ALA A 34 9.30 7.01 -11.31
C ALA A 34 8.10 6.37 -10.61
N THR A 35 6.99 6.27 -11.34
CA THR A 35 5.77 5.58 -10.91
C THR A 35 5.73 4.22 -11.58
N ILE A 36 5.66 3.18 -10.77
CA ILE A 36 5.52 1.79 -11.21
C ILE A 36 4.04 1.42 -11.05
N THR A 37 3.40 0.97 -12.11
CA THR A 37 2.04 0.41 -12.07
C THR A 37 2.12 -1.10 -12.28
N TYR A 38 1.35 -1.85 -11.49
CA TYR A 38 1.28 -3.30 -11.56
C TYR A 38 -0.01 -3.77 -12.28
N PRO A 39 -0.10 -5.03 -12.72
CA PRO A 39 -1.28 -5.57 -13.43
C PRO A 39 -2.58 -5.48 -12.63
N ASP A 40 -2.49 -5.39 -11.31
CA ASP A 40 -3.62 -5.20 -10.39
C ASP A 40 -4.06 -3.73 -10.24
N GLY A 41 -3.46 -2.81 -10.99
CA GLY A 41 -3.80 -1.38 -11.02
C GLY A 41 -3.13 -0.54 -9.92
N THR A 42 -2.45 -1.17 -8.98
CA THR A 42 -1.78 -0.49 -7.87
C THR A 42 -0.47 0.18 -8.30
N THR A 43 0.09 1.04 -7.44
CA THR A 43 1.32 1.77 -7.75
C THR A 43 2.36 1.81 -6.63
N ALA A 44 3.64 1.87 -7.02
CA ALA A 44 4.78 2.18 -6.15
C ALA A 44 5.54 3.40 -6.69
N ILE A 45 6.02 4.27 -5.79
CA ILE A 45 6.66 5.54 -6.16
C ILE A 45 8.13 5.53 -5.78
N LEU A 46 8.99 5.68 -6.79
CA LEU A 46 10.43 5.89 -6.64
C LEU A 46 10.77 7.38 -6.73
N THR A 47 11.50 7.88 -5.74
CA THR A 47 11.91 9.29 -5.68
C THR A 47 13.08 9.58 -6.63
N PRO A 48 13.30 10.85 -7.04
CA PRO A 48 14.40 11.25 -7.91
C PRO A 48 15.78 10.81 -7.42
N LYS A 49 16.01 10.80 -6.10
CA LYS A 49 17.26 10.30 -5.48
C LYS A 49 17.57 8.85 -5.85
N GLN A 50 16.58 8.09 -6.32
CA GLN A 50 16.71 6.67 -6.59
C GLN A 50 17.02 6.38 -8.03
N THR A 51 16.32 7.08 -8.91
CA THR A 51 16.38 7.00 -10.37
C THR A 51 17.54 7.82 -10.93
N ILE A 52 17.90 8.92 -10.26
CA ILE A 52 18.98 9.82 -10.64
C ILE A 52 20.10 9.68 -9.61
N THR A 53 21.17 8.99 -9.99
CA THR A 53 22.43 9.01 -9.24
C THR A 53 23.29 10.17 -9.75
N LYS A 54 23.42 11.23 -8.96
CA LYS A 54 24.47 12.28 -8.89
C LYS A 54 25.33 12.65 -10.13
N VAL A 55 24.88 12.42 -11.35
CA VAL A 55 25.51 12.89 -12.60
C VAL A 55 24.79 14.17 -13.10
N SER A 56 23.62 14.51 -12.57
CA SER A 56 22.83 15.67 -13.02
C SER A 56 22.78 16.86 -12.06
N GLU A 57 23.55 16.87 -10.96
CA GLU A 57 23.74 18.10 -10.17
C GLU A 57 24.69 19.10 -10.87
N THR A 58 25.34 18.70 -11.96
CA THR A 58 26.22 19.59 -12.75
C THR A 58 25.42 20.41 -13.77
N GLY A 59 24.37 21.08 -13.29
CA GLY A 59 23.72 22.17 -13.99
C GLY A 59 24.50 23.49 -13.88
N ASN A 60 25.84 23.47 -13.94
CA ASN A 60 26.69 24.55 -14.44
C ASN A 60 28.17 24.19 -14.29
N LYS A 61 28.86 23.91 -15.40
CA LYS A 61 29.83 24.83 -16.03
C LYS A 61 30.79 24.05 -16.94
N GLY A 62 30.63 24.26 -18.25
CA GLY A 62 31.73 24.22 -19.20
C GLY A 62 32.12 22.85 -19.75
N ASN A 63 31.97 22.73 -21.08
CA ASN A 63 32.89 22.07 -21.99
C ASN A 63 33.69 20.88 -21.45
N SER A 64 33.34 19.67 -21.89
CA SER A 64 34.37 18.71 -22.29
C SER A 64 33.78 17.76 -23.32
N ASN A 65 34.23 17.97 -24.57
CA ASN A 65 34.49 16.88 -25.49
C ASN A 65 35.14 15.72 -24.71
N SER A 66 34.50 14.55 -24.69
CA SER A 66 35.18 13.32 -24.31
C SER A 66 34.66 12.16 -25.12
N ASN A 67 35.47 11.84 -26.13
CA ASN A 67 35.66 10.51 -26.63
C ASN A 67 35.58 9.46 -25.51
N SER A 68 34.89 8.37 -25.85
CA SER A 68 35.19 6.99 -25.47
C SER A 68 36.32 6.84 -24.45
N ASP A 69 35.95 6.53 -23.21
CA ASP A 69 36.63 5.50 -22.44
C ASP A 69 35.58 4.69 -21.67
N ASN A 70 35.47 3.42 -22.06
CA ASN A 70 34.72 2.38 -21.36
C ASN A 70 35.35 2.17 -19.98
N ASN A 71 35.06 3.04 -19.01
CA ASN A 71 35.28 2.73 -17.62
C ASN A 71 33.92 2.43 -16.97
N SER A 72 33.76 1.16 -16.60
CA SER A 72 32.62 0.62 -15.88
C SER A 72 32.62 1.18 -14.44
N ASP A 73 32.40 2.49 -14.28
CA ASP A 73 31.94 3.01 -13.00
C ASP A 73 30.47 2.61 -12.88
N LYS A 74 30.29 1.39 -12.40
CA LYS A 74 29.00 0.75 -12.20
C LYS A 74 28.32 1.44 -11.03
N THR A 75 27.84 2.67 -11.24
CA THR A 75 26.85 3.34 -10.41
C THR A 75 25.59 2.49 -10.46
N SER A 76 25.59 1.39 -9.71
CA SER A 76 24.50 0.43 -9.69
C SER A 76 23.35 1.12 -9.02
N ASN A 77 22.42 1.67 -9.81
CA ASN A 77 21.18 2.20 -9.30
C ASN A 77 20.49 1.06 -8.53
N THR A 78 20.55 1.14 -7.20
CA THR A 78 19.84 0.19 -6.35
C THR A 78 18.37 0.59 -6.36
N PHE A 79 17.54 -0.25 -6.97
CA PHE A 79 16.10 -0.11 -6.97
C PHE A 79 15.50 -0.98 -5.86
N VAL A 80 14.56 -0.40 -5.12
CA VAL A 80 13.72 -1.18 -4.21
C VAL A 80 12.83 -2.08 -5.06
N LYS A 81 12.81 -3.36 -4.70
CA LYS A 81 11.95 -4.39 -5.28
C LYS A 81 10.67 -4.50 -4.46
N VAL A 82 9.56 -4.67 -5.14
CA VAL A 82 8.28 -4.99 -4.49
C VAL A 82 8.13 -6.52 -4.41
N PRO A 83 7.82 -7.10 -3.24
CA PRO A 83 7.53 -8.53 -3.12
C PRO A 83 6.39 -8.94 -4.07
N ALA A 84 6.53 -10.09 -4.72
CA ALA A 84 5.48 -10.62 -5.61
C ALA A 84 4.29 -11.22 -4.83
N GLU A 85 4.53 -11.66 -3.58
CA GLU A 85 3.52 -12.28 -2.73
C GLU A 85 2.94 -11.27 -1.75
N LYS A 86 1.60 -11.19 -1.70
CA LYS A 86 0.87 -10.36 -0.73
C LYS A 86 0.66 -11.11 0.59
N THR A 87 0.44 -10.37 1.66
CA THR A 87 0.14 -10.89 2.99
C THR A 87 -1.37 -10.89 3.21
N LEU A 88 -1.93 -12.03 3.60
CA LEU A 88 -3.34 -12.11 3.93
C LEU A 88 -3.58 -11.50 5.31
N VAL A 89 -4.39 -10.46 5.37
CA VAL A 89 -4.71 -9.75 6.62
C VAL A 89 -6.19 -9.82 6.92
N LYS A 90 -6.54 -9.74 8.20
CA LYS A 90 -7.94 -9.78 8.63
C LYS A 90 -8.63 -8.42 8.43
N ASP A 91 -7.94 -7.35 8.81
CA ASP A 91 -8.44 -5.97 8.73
C ASP A 91 -7.38 -5.04 8.12
N PRO A 92 -7.50 -4.70 6.82
CA PRO A 92 -6.59 -3.76 6.15
C PRO A 92 -6.53 -2.36 6.78
N SER A 93 -7.56 -1.97 7.53
CA SER A 93 -7.61 -0.64 8.15
C SER A 93 -6.83 -0.59 9.48
N ASN A 94 -6.49 -1.75 10.03
CA ASN A 94 -5.81 -1.87 11.32
C ASN A 94 -4.98 -3.15 11.43
N LEU A 95 -3.79 -3.12 10.86
CA LEU A 95 -2.85 -4.25 10.94
C LEU A 95 -2.34 -4.49 12.36
N THR A 96 -2.32 -5.76 12.75
CA THR A 96 -1.66 -6.23 13.97
C THR A 96 -0.14 -6.18 13.85
N ASP A 97 0.57 -6.18 14.98
CA ASP A 97 2.04 -6.25 15.00
C ASP A 97 2.59 -7.48 14.26
N ALA A 98 1.89 -8.61 14.38
CA ALA A 98 2.27 -9.84 13.69
C ALA A 98 2.16 -9.69 12.16
N GLU A 99 1.04 -9.16 11.65
CA GLU A 99 0.84 -8.91 10.21
C GLU A 99 1.87 -7.89 9.67
N ARG A 100 2.12 -6.80 10.42
CA ARG A 100 3.17 -5.83 10.05
C ARG A 100 4.55 -6.48 9.98
N SER A 101 4.88 -7.37 10.93
CA SER A 101 6.18 -8.05 10.95
C SER A 101 6.35 -9.04 9.78
N GLU A 102 5.28 -9.68 9.34
CA GLU A 102 5.31 -10.54 8.15
C GLU A 102 5.60 -9.72 6.89
N ILE A 103 4.90 -8.59 6.72
CA ILE A 103 5.13 -7.66 5.60
C ILE A 103 6.58 -7.15 5.59
N VAL A 104 7.11 -6.74 6.76
CA VAL A 104 8.51 -6.32 6.89
C VAL A 104 9.47 -7.43 6.44
N SER A 105 9.20 -8.68 6.80
CA SER A 105 10.05 -9.82 6.45
C SER A 105 10.07 -10.09 4.95
N LYS A 106 8.89 -10.10 4.29
CA LYS A 106 8.76 -10.25 2.83
C LYS A 106 9.50 -9.15 2.08
N ILE A 107 9.38 -7.89 2.52
CA ILE A 107 10.10 -6.76 1.91
C ILE A 107 11.61 -6.89 2.10
N LYS A 108 12.09 -7.23 3.30
CA LYS A 108 13.53 -7.41 3.56
C LYS A 108 14.13 -8.60 2.81
N GLN A 109 13.36 -9.64 2.55
CA GLN A 109 13.81 -10.80 1.79
C GLN A 109 14.18 -10.43 0.34
N VAL A 110 13.36 -9.61 -0.31
CA VAL A 110 13.64 -9.13 -1.68
C VAL A 110 14.54 -7.90 -1.71
N ASN A 111 14.71 -7.21 -0.56
CA ASN A 111 15.56 -6.04 -0.36
C ASN A 111 16.51 -6.21 0.84
N PRO A 112 17.55 -7.05 0.75
CA PRO A 112 18.48 -7.26 1.85
C PRO A 112 19.21 -5.95 2.22
N GLY A 113 19.34 -5.68 3.52
CA GLY A 113 19.96 -4.45 4.04
C GLY A 113 19.03 -3.23 4.10
N ALA A 114 17.75 -3.38 3.74
CA ALA A 114 16.78 -2.29 3.84
C ALA A 114 16.24 -2.09 5.27
N THR A 115 16.04 -0.82 5.64
CA THR A 115 15.23 -0.43 6.79
C THR A 115 13.78 -0.28 6.32
N VAL A 116 12.86 -1.06 6.90
CA VAL A 116 11.44 -1.07 6.51
C VAL A 116 10.58 -0.63 7.68
N LYS A 117 9.70 0.33 7.45
CA LYS A 117 8.66 0.77 8.40
C LYS A 117 7.30 0.56 7.76
N VAL A 118 6.41 -0.19 8.41
CA VAL A 118 5.04 -0.43 7.94
C VAL A 118 4.08 0.30 8.86
N ASP A 119 3.17 1.08 8.29
CA ASP A 119 2.15 1.79 9.06
C ASP A 119 0.96 0.87 9.44
N ARG A 120 -0.04 1.42 10.14
CA ARG A 120 -1.24 0.65 10.55
C ARG A 120 -2.15 0.24 9.39
N TYR A 121 -1.99 0.86 8.22
CA TYR A 121 -2.76 0.60 7.01
C TYR A 121 -2.04 -0.32 6.04
N GLY A 122 -0.81 -0.73 6.36
CA GLY A 122 0.02 -1.62 5.53
C GLY A 122 0.89 -0.91 4.50
N ASN A 123 0.97 0.43 4.47
CA ASN A 123 1.92 1.10 3.60
C ASN A 123 3.33 0.95 4.18
N ALA A 124 4.28 0.55 3.33
CA ALA A 124 5.66 0.37 3.75
C ALA A 124 6.55 1.48 3.23
N THR A 125 7.26 2.14 4.14
CA THR A 125 8.41 2.98 3.83
C THR A 125 9.67 2.13 3.87
N VAL A 126 10.36 2.01 2.75
CA VAL A 126 11.58 1.21 2.58
C VAL A 126 12.76 2.14 2.32
N GLU A 127 13.77 2.08 3.18
CA GLU A 127 15.03 2.78 3.00
C GLU A 127 16.14 1.78 2.67
N LEU A 128 16.76 1.93 1.50
CA LEU A 128 17.83 1.06 1.03
C LEU A 128 18.95 1.91 0.44
N ASN A 129 20.18 1.79 0.95
CA ASN A 129 21.33 2.59 0.52
C ASN A 129 21.07 4.12 0.57
N GLY A 130 20.44 4.60 1.65
CA GLY A 130 20.11 6.03 1.85
C GLY A 130 18.99 6.57 0.94
N LYS A 131 18.24 5.67 0.28
CA LYS A 131 17.13 5.99 -0.63
C LYS A 131 15.81 5.49 -0.05
N THR A 132 14.79 6.35 0.02
CA THR A 132 13.47 6.03 0.60
C THR A 132 12.39 5.84 -0.47
N VAL A 133 11.58 4.78 -0.33
CA VAL A 133 10.44 4.39 -1.18
C VAL A 133 9.20 4.21 -0.34
N VAL A 134 8.05 4.56 -0.90
CA VAL A 134 6.75 4.14 -0.36
C VAL A 134 6.16 3.07 -1.27
N ILE A 135 5.89 1.90 -0.69
CA ILE A 135 5.14 0.80 -1.31
C ILE A 135 3.75 0.81 -0.69
N SER A 136 2.73 0.99 -1.53
CA SER A 136 1.33 1.06 -1.10
C SER A 136 0.86 -0.27 -0.52
N SER A 137 -0.05 -0.22 0.47
CA SER A 137 -0.59 -1.42 1.11
C SER A 137 -1.24 -2.39 0.13
N GLU A 138 -1.85 -1.88 -0.94
CA GLU A 138 -2.46 -2.67 -2.00
C GLU A 138 -1.48 -3.64 -2.68
N GLN A 139 -0.17 -3.40 -2.58
CA GLN A 139 0.90 -4.28 -3.06
C GLN A 139 1.40 -5.28 -2.03
N LEU A 140 1.06 -5.09 -0.76
CA LEU A 140 1.64 -5.83 0.36
C LEU A 140 0.60 -6.67 1.08
N ILE A 141 -0.68 -6.31 0.99
CA ILE A 141 -1.77 -6.96 1.71
C ILE A 141 -2.95 -7.30 0.80
N VAL A 142 -3.70 -8.31 1.21
CA VAL A 142 -5.01 -8.70 0.67
C VAL A 142 -5.92 -9.03 1.84
N SER A 143 -7.19 -8.67 1.78
CA SER A 143 -8.12 -8.94 2.88
C SER A 143 -8.80 -10.30 2.74
N ALA A 144 -9.04 -11.00 3.86
CA ALA A 144 -9.79 -12.27 3.85
C ALA A 144 -11.24 -12.11 3.34
N LYS A 145 -11.79 -10.88 3.33
CA LYS A 145 -13.11 -10.57 2.74
C LYS A 145 -13.09 -10.64 1.20
N GLU A 146 -11.93 -10.64 0.58
CA GLU A 146 -11.75 -10.63 -0.88
C GLU A 146 -11.52 -12.02 -1.48
N THR A 147 -11.57 -13.11 -0.69
CA THR A 147 -11.39 -14.47 -1.23
C THR A 147 -12.65 -15.04 -1.91
N ASN A 148 -13.55 -14.19 -2.41
CA ASN A 148 -14.67 -14.64 -3.24
C ASN A 148 -14.73 -13.84 -4.55
N GLY A 149 -13.90 -14.25 -5.51
CA GLY A 149 -14.10 -13.94 -6.94
C GLY A 149 -12.88 -13.34 -7.63
N GLN A 150 -12.13 -14.19 -8.34
CA GLN A 150 -11.36 -13.75 -9.51
C GLN A 150 -12.31 -13.16 -10.58
N ALA A 151 -11.78 -12.16 -11.31
CA ALA A 151 -12.24 -11.63 -12.59
C ALA A 151 -13.47 -10.71 -12.60
N SER A 152 -13.23 -9.39 -12.60
CA SER A 152 -13.68 -8.48 -13.69
C SER A 152 -13.31 -7.02 -13.39
N HIS A 153 -12.20 -6.54 -13.98
CA HIS A 153 -12.16 -5.18 -14.46
C HIS A 153 -12.72 -5.18 -15.88
N GLN A 154 -14.03 -4.97 -16.02
CA GLN A 154 -14.63 -4.33 -17.20
C GLN A 154 -16.11 -4.03 -17.00
N GLY A 155 -16.43 -2.74 -17.02
CA GLY A 155 -17.60 -2.20 -17.69
C GLY A 155 -18.96 -2.42 -17.02
N ARG A 156 -19.47 -1.35 -16.39
CA ARG A 156 -20.71 -0.65 -16.79
C ARG A 156 -21.18 0.28 -15.68
N VAL A 157 -21.04 1.58 -15.89
CA VAL A 157 -22.18 2.51 -15.79
C VAL A 157 -22.01 3.58 -16.87
N ALA A 158 -22.54 3.28 -18.05
CA ALA A 158 -22.97 4.34 -18.95
C ALA A 158 -24.38 4.74 -18.48
N THR A 159 -24.50 5.97 -18.00
CA THR A 159 -25.68 6.81 -18.27
C THR A 159 -25.19 8.22 -18.50
N ASP A 160 -25.03 8.51 -19.79
CA ASP A 160 -25.19 9.80 -20.43
C ASP A 160 -26.34 10.62 -19.80
N SER A 161 -26.08 11.91 -19.51
CA SER A 161 -26.99 13.06 -19.76
C SER A 161 -26.53 14.34 -19.03
N SER A 162 -26.06 15.31 -19.82
CA SER A 162 -26.64 16.66 -19.88
C SER A 162 -26.69 17.57 -18.64
N LYS A 163 -25.79 18.56 -18.61
CA LYS A 163 -26.08 20.02 -18.65
C LYS A 163 -27.21 20.60 -17.73
N LYS A 164 -26.77 21.46 -16.78
CA LYS A 164 -27.35 22.75 -16.30
C LYS A 164 -28.52 22.76 -15.28
N SER A 165 -28.40 23.73 -14.34
CA SER A 165 -29.40 24.34 -13.42
C SER A 165 -29.96 23.41 -12.33
N GLU A 166 -30.29 23.80 -11.09
CA GLU A 166 -30.30 25.04 -10.32
C GLU A 166 -30.75 24.66 -8.88
N SER A 167 -30.29 25.41 -7.88
CA SER A 167 -30.90 25.63 -6.55
C SER A 167 -31.37 24.46 -5.66
N GLY A 168 -30.71 24.33 -4.50
CA GLY A 168 -31.38 24.33 -3.20
C GLY A 168 -32.02 23.03 -2.68
N LYS A 169 -31.29 22.33 -1.80
CA LYS A 169 -31.74 22.02 -0.42
C LYS A 169 -30.68 21.17 0.31
N LEU A 170 -30.35 21.60 1.52
CA LEU A 170 -29.64 20.82 2.53
C LEU A 170 -30.49 19.59 2.92
N PRO A 171 -29.92 18.40 3.15
CA PRO A 171 -30.59 17.36 3.91
C PRO A 171 -30.45 17.64 5.42
N SER A 172 -31.58 17.64 6.12
CA SER A 172 -31.67 17.59 7.57
C SER A 172 -32.67 16.51 7.94
N THR A 173 -32.53 15.96 9.16
CA THR A 173 -33.34 14.91 9.84
C THR A 173 -33.00 13.47 9.42
N GLY A 174 -32.81 12.48 10.30
CA GLY A 174 -33.16 12.33 11.72
C GLY A 174 -34.01 11.06 11.88
N GLU A 175 -33.44 10.01 12.47
CA GLU A 175 -34.05 8.80 13.08
C GLU A 175 -35.15 8.01 12.32
N GLU A 176 -34.90 6.73 12.02
CA GLU A 176 -35.97 5.72 12.00
C GLU A 176 -35.52 4.39 12.66
N GLN A 177 -36.26 4.01 13.70
CA GLN A 177 -36.20 2.74 14.42
C GLN A 177 -36.97 1.69 13.61
N SER A 178 -36.32 0.59 13.23
CA SER A 178 -37.01 -0.59 12.70
C SER A 178 -37.32 -1.56 13.84
N VAL A 179 -38.59 -1.59 14.26
CA VAL A 179 -39.19 -2.68 15.04
C VAL A 179 -40.02 -3.56 14.10
N ALA A 180 -39.56 -4.78 13.84
CA ALA A 180 -40.35 -5.84 13.21
C ALA A 180 -39.94 -7.22 13.76
N SER A 181 -40.59 -7.57 14.88
CA SER A 181 -41.10 -8.91 15.25
C SER A 181 -40.37 -10.19 14.79
N ILE A 182 -39.76 -10.92 15.73
CA ILE A 182 -39.87 -12.39 15.82
C ILE A 182 -39.92 -12.79 17.31
N GLY A 183 -41.07 -13.34 17.73
CA GLY A 183 -41.18 -14.03 19.00
C GLY A 183 -40.73 -15.49 18.87
N LEU A 184 -39.86 -15.94 19.78
CA LEU A 184 -39.85 -17.32 20.27
C LEU A 184 -39.27 -17.32 21.69
N ALA A 185 -40.13 -17.60 22.66
CA ALA A 185 -39.74 -17.84 24.04
C ALA A 185 -38.96 -19.15 24.13
N ILE A 186 -37.73 -19.09 24.59
CA ILE A 186 -36.96 -20.28 25.01
C ILE A 186 -36.67 -20.16 26.51
N LEU A 187 -37.47 -20.91 27.27
CA LEU A 187 -37.21 -21.27 28.66
C LEU A 187 -35.81 -21.88 28.76
N SER A 188 -34.91 -21.25 29.52
CA SER A 188 -33.73 -21.96 30.05
C SER A 188 -33.54 -21.60 31.52
N ALA A 189 -33.70 -22.63 32.33
CA ALA A 189 -33.57 -22.63 33.77
C ALA A 189 -32.10 -22.48 34.18
N LEU A 190 -31.81 -21.50 35.03
CA LEU A 190 -30.65 -21.45 35.92
C LEU A 190 -31.21 -21.08 37.29
N THR A 191 -31.64 -22.05 38.09
CA THR A 191 -30.80 -22.78 39.05
C THR A 191 -29.79 -21.86 39.73
N GLY A 192 -30.19 -21.24 40.84
CA GLY A 192 -29.25 -20.58 41.75
C GLY A 192 -29.90 -19.53 42.65
N GLY A 193 -30.23 -19.90 43.88
CA GLY A 193 -30.62 -18.89 44.87
C GLY A 193 -31.43 -19.36 46.07
N LEU A 194 -31.12 -20.52 46.68
CA LEU A 194 -31.62 -20.86 48.02
C LEU A 194 -30.45 -20.90 49.00
N LEU A 195 -30.06 -19.73 49.50
CA LEU A 195 -29.11 -19.60 50.60
C LEU A 195 -29.85 -19.85 51.92
N LEU A 196 -29.91 -21.12 52.33
CA LEU A 196 -30.25 -21.52 53.69
C LEU A 196 -29.00 -21.35 54.59
N SER A 197 -28.87 -20.21 55.26
CA SER A 197 -27.93 -20.08 56.38
C SER A 197 -28.52 -20.75 57.62
N LYS A 198 -28.13 -22.01 57.85
CA LYS A 198 -28.51 -22.77 59.05
C LYS A 198 -27.50 -22.56 60.17
N LYS A 199 -28.03 -22.03 61.26
CA LYS A 199 -27.50 -21.84 62.62
C LYS A 199 -26.86 -23.11 63.24
N ARG A 200 -25.65 -22.98 63.80
CA ARG A 200 -25.02 -23.73 64.93
C ARG A 200 -23.96 -22.75 65.49
N LYS A 201 -23.94 -22.24 66.72
CA LYS A 201 -24.01 -22.78 68.10
C LYS A 201 -22.91 -23.80 68.42
N GLU A 202 -22.26 -23.51 69.55
CA GLU A 202 -21.18 -24.22 70.27
C GLU A 202 -19.78 -23.76 69.85
N GLU A 203 -18.82 -23.48 70.73
CA GLU A 203 -18.73 -23.43 72.20
C GLU A 203 -17.35 -22.80 72.50
N GLU A 204 -17.27 -21.86 73.45
CA GLU A 204 -16.25 -21.82 74.52
C GLU A 204 -16.69 -20.85 75.62
#